data_AF-A0A7Y7WHI2-F1
#
_entry.id   AF-A0A7Y7WHI2-F1
#
_cell.length_a   1.000
_cell.length_b   1.000
_cell.length_c   1.000
_cell.angle_alpha   90.00
_cell.angle_beta   90.00
_cell.angle_gamma   90.00
#
_symmetry.space_group_name_H-M   'P 1'
#
loop_
_entity.id
_entity.type
_entity.pdbx_description
1 polymer ?
#
loop_
_entity_poly.entity_id
_entity_poly.type
_entity_poly.pdbx_seq_one_letter_code
_entity_poly.pdbx_strand_id
1 'polypeptide(L)'
;MKLFDFCLTRRAIREQMRVQAVGIRSIRRLYPNRARLIRHGHEQAVAYLTAALRNMDRLFSNTFLDKKRRLFVEKFFDTSAVNESMIGKIKFRAHLLLGELLHPSLNPETSLRYVVGSALHPEHSIQAFTLPNETARKIYLTERFFEPGFQAHLPLRPRTFDMQGHNMASVLLHEVSHLVLDTIDFSYLDSSRPFLDLLDTSTLVGRLRHDALERIQQHAFSSSTPDNELFKEPGDEDEQWHDVEGKPLQRLLQLTGARNLDEARRVFFSDENKRVDVMLDNADSLTLLLAHLGRPREYHPLLQMGANRAPGMSPIPGDKAH
;
A
#
# COMPACT_ATOMS: atom_id res chain seq x y z
N MET A 1 -8.39 2.12 14.92
CA MET A 1 -8.23 0.69 14.57
C MET A 1 -6.81 0.35 14.96
N LYS A 2 -6.61 -0.40 16.05
CA LYS A 2 -5.28 -0.83 16.47
C LYS A 2 -4.78 -1.85 15.44
N LEU A 3 -3.69 -1.55 14.75
CA LEU A 3 -3.04 -2.44 13.80
C LEU A 3 -1.60 -2.59 14.29
N PHE A 4 -1.32 -3.74 14.89
CA PHE A 4 0.01 -4.16 15.32
C PHE A 4 0.44 -5.30 14.41
N ASP A 5 1.29 -5.04 13.40
CA ASP A 5 1.81 -6.11 12.54
C ASP A 5 3.22 -6.59 12.96
N PHE A 6 3.78 -6.08 14.07
CA PHE A 6 5.09 -6.51 14.58
C PHE A 6 5.02 -7.51 15.74
N CYS A 7 5.35 -8.77 15.46
CA CYS A 7 5.60 -9.81 16.45
C CYS A 7 7.10 -9.92 16.78
N LEU A 8 7.55 -9.37 17.91
CA LEU A 8 8.98 -9.29 18.25
C LEU A 8 9.67 -10.64 18.57
N THR A 9 8.94 -11.73 18.84
CA THR A 9 9.55 -13.03 19.22
C THR A 9 8.72 -14.26 18.82
N ARG A 10 9.31 -15.47 18.88
CA ARG A 10 8.57 -16.75 18.74
C ARG A 10 7.44 -16.92 19.77
N ARG A 11 7.53 -16.23 20.91
CA ARG A 11 6.47 -16.14 21.91
C ARG A 11 5.31 -15.28 21.39
N ALA A 12 5.60 -14.18 20.71
CA ALA A 12 4.61 -13.31 20.06
C ALA A 12 3.75 -14.05 19.01
N ILE A 13 4.28 -15.05 18.29
CA ILE A 13 3.45 -15.88 17.39
C ILE A 13 2.33 -16.58 18.17
N ARG A 14 2.65 -17.15 19.35
CA ARG A 14 1.67 -17.86 20.19
C ARG A 14 0.68 -16.91 20.86
N GLU A 15 0.99 -15.63 20.90
CA GLU A 15 0.14 -14.57 21.43
C GLU A 15 -0.73 -13.94 20.32
N GLN A 16 -0.32 -14.03 19.04
CA GLN A 16 -1.05 -13.40 17.94
C GLN A 16 -1.82 -14.38 17.03
N MET A 17 -1.35 -15.62 16.85
CA MET A 17 -1.97 -16.54 15.90
C MET A 17 -1.90 -18.01 16.31
N ARG A 18 -3.05 -18.69 16.20
CA ARG A 18 -3.13 -20.16 16.22
C ARG A 18 -2.80 -20.71 14.84
N VAL A 19 -1.58 -21.23 14.67
CA VAL A 19 -1.12 -21.85 13.42
C VAL A 19 -1.96 -23.08 13.07
N GLN A 20 -2.43 -23.14 11.83
CA GLN A 20 -3.26 -24.24 11.30
C GLN A 20 -2.53 -25.04 10.20
N ALA A 21 -1.74 -24.38 9.36
CA ALA A 21 -0.99 -25.03 8.29
C ALA A 21 0.32 -24.27 8.00
N VAL A 22 1.38 -25.03 7.73
CA VAL A 22 2.70 -24.49 7.35
C VAL A 22 3.08 -25.03 5.97
N GLY A 23 3.46 -24.12 5.08
CA GLY A 23 3.84 -24.41 3.70
C GLY A 23 2.66 -24.67 2.78
N ILE A 24 2.81 -24.31 1.51
CA ILE A 24 1.76 -24.36 0.50
C ILE A 24 1.19 -25.77 0.33
N ARG A 25 2.01 -26.82 0.43
CA ARG A 25 1.53 -28.22 0.33
C ARG A 25 0.53 -28.55 1.44
N SER A 26 0.80 -28.15 2.68
CA SER A 26 -0.13 -28.39 3.80
C SER A 26 -1.36 -27.49 3.70
N ILE A 27 -1.16 -26.21 3.35
CA ILE A 27 -2.26 -25.26 3.14
C ILE A 27 -3.19 -25.77 2.04
N ARG A 28 -2.68 -26.26 0.92
CA ARG A 28 -3.48 -26.79 -0.19
C ARG A 28 -4.31 -28.01 0.21
N ARG A 29 -3.76 -28.89 1.05
CA ARG A 29 -4.46 -30.08 1.54
C ARG A 29 -5.61 -29.74 2.50
N LEU A 30 -5.41 -28.78 3.39
CA LEU A 30 -6.39 -28.42 4.43
C LEU A 30 -7.34 -27.30 4.00
N TYR A 31 -6.83 -26.34 3.22
CA TYR A 31 -7.51 -25.11 2.79
C TYR A 31 -7.20 -24.83 1.30
N PRO A 32 -7.70 -25.65 0.36
CA PRO A 32 -7.38 -25.51 -1.08
C PRO A 32 -7.72 -24.13 -1.65
N ASN A 33 -8.79 -23.49 -1.17
CA ASN A 33 -9.15 -22.13 -1.55
C ASN A 33 -8.10 -21.10 -1.12
N ARG A 34 -7.60 -21.20 0.13
CA ARG A 34 -6.55 -20.30 0.64
C ARG A 34 -5.25 -20.45 -0.14
N ALA A 35 -4.87 -21.68 -0.52
CA ALA A 35 -3.71 -21.89 -1.39
C ALA A 35 -3.85 -21.23 -2.76
N ARG A 36 -5.05 -21.28 -3.37
CA ARG A 36 -5.33 -20.57 -4.64
C ARG A 36 -5.27 -19.05 -4.47
N LEU A 37 -5.80 -18.53 -3.38
CA LEU A 37 -5.79 -17.10 -3.06
C LEU A 37 -4.38 -16.57 -2.81
N ILE A 38 -3.52 -17.31 -2.09
CA ILE A 38 -2.10 -16.95 -1.91
C ILE A 38 -1.41 -16.83 -3.27
N ARG A 39 -1.61 -17.80 -4.15
CA ARG A 39 -1.05 -17.75 -5.51
C ARG A 39 -1.55 -16.54 -6.29
N HIS A 40 -2.84 -16.29 -6.25
CA HIS A 40 -3.45 -15.14 -6.93
C HIS A 40 -2.87 -13.80 -6.45
N GLY A 41 -2.76 -13.61 -5.14
CA GLY A 41 -2.11 -12.43 -4.55
C GLY A 41 -0.64 -12.30 -4.94
N HIS A 42 0.09 -13.42 -4.95
CA HIS A 42 1.50 -13.45 -5.37
C HIS A 42 1.66 -13.06 -6.84
N GLU A 43 0.86 -13.64 -7.75
CA GLU A 43 0.85 -13.30 -9.17
C GLU A 43 0.52 -11.82 -9.40
N GLN A 44 -0.46 -11.28 -8.67
CA GLN A 44 -0.83 -9.88 -8.76
C GLN A 44 0.27 -8.94 -8.21
N ALA A 45 0.99 -9.32 -7.15
CA ALA A 45 2.13 -8.58 -6.64
C ALA A 45 3.29 -8.54 -7.65
N VAL A 46 3.62 -9.68 -8.27
CA VAL A 46 4.60 -9.77 -9.35
C VAL A 46 4.19 -8.89 -10.54
N ALA A 47 2.91 -8.91 -10.91
CA ALA A 47 2.37 -8.07 -11.98
C ALA A 47 2.53 -6.57 -11.66
N TYR A 48 2.20 -6.13 -10.43
CA TYR A 48 2.40 -4.75 -10.02
C TYR A 48 3.87 -4.32 -10.11
N LEU A 49 4.80 -5.09 -9.54
CA LEU A 49 6.22 -4.72 -9.57
C LEU A 49 6.78 -4.68 -11.01
N THR A 50 6.44 -5.68 -11.82
CA THR A 50 6.88 -5.74 -13.22
C THR A 50 6.35 -4.54 -14.02
N ALA A 51 5.07 -4.19 -13.83
CA ALA A 51 4.47 -3.04 -14.48
C ALA A 51 5.03 -1.72 -13.93
N ALA A 52 5.28 -1.61 -12.62
CA ALA A 52 5.83 -0.41 -12.00
C ALA A 52 7.21 -0.09 -12.57
N LEU A 53 8.10 -1.09 -12.69
CA LEU A 53 9.42 -0.94 -13.31
C LEU A 53 9.31 -0.41 -14.75
N ARG A 54 8.49 -1.05 -15.58
CA ARG A 54 8.24 -0.64 -16.97
C ARG A 54 7.63 0.76 -17.08
N ASN A 55 6.69 1.10 -16.20
CA ASN A 55 6.02 2.39 -16.20
C ASN A 55 6.96 3.50 -15.73
N MET A 56 7.87 3.22 -14.80
CA MET A 56 8.89 4.17 -14.35
C MET A 56 9.94 4.46 -15.44
N ASP A 57 10.28 3.51 -16.32
CA ASP A 57 11.12 3.78 -17.51
C ASP A 57 10.47 4.79 -18.46
N ARG A 58 9.14 4.92 -18.42
CA ARG A 58 8.36 5.76 -19.31
C ARG A 58 7.80 7.00 -18.62
N LEU A 59 8.13 7.25 -17.36
CA LEU A 59 7.46 8.26 -16.53
C LEU A 59 7.55 9.68 -17.12
N PHE A 60 8.64 9.99 -17.80
CA PHE A 60 8.87 11.28 -18.47
C PHE A 60 8.33 11.32 -19.92
N SER A 61 7.63 10.30 -20.36
CA SER A 61 6.92 10.29 -21.65
C SER A 61 5.68 11.18 -21.59
N ASN A 62 5.20 11.61 -22.75
CA ASN A 62 4.08 12.56 -22.85
C ASN A 62 2.68 11.92 -22.89
N THR A 63 2.54 10.62 -22.59
CA THR A 63 1.21 9.98 -22.57
C THR A 63 0.39 10.45 -21.36
N PHE A 64 -0.93 10.41 -21.48
CA PHE A 64 -1.83 10.81 -20.38
C PHE A 64 -1.57 10.00 -19.09
N LEU A 65 -1.40 8.68 -19.21
CA LEU A 65 -1.17 7.82 -18.04
C LEU A 65 0.20 8.04 -17.41
N ASP A 66 1.23 8.32 -18.20
CA ASP A 66 2.58 8.59 -17.68
C ASP A 66 2.60 9.92 -16.93
N LYS A 67 1.95 10.97 -17.47
CA LYS A 67 1.74 12.24 -16.75
C LYS A 67 0.96 12.04 -15.44
N LYS A 68 -0.12 11.25 -15.46
CA LYS A 68 -0.91 10.96 -14.25
C LYS A 68 -0.08 10.23 -13.19
N ARG A 69 0.80 9.30 -13.59
CA ARG A 69 1.73 8.62 -12.67
C ARG A 69 2.77 9.58 -12.11
N ARG A 70 3.35 10.45 -12.94
CA ARG A 70 4.34 11.44 -12.49
C ARG A 70 3.72 12.39 -11.46
N LEU A 71 2.54 12.93 -11.75
CA LEU A 71 1.78 13.79 -10.82
C LEU A 71 1.42 13.05 -9.52
N PHE A 72 1.10 11.76 -9.61
CA PHE A 72 0.87 10.95 -8.42
C PHE A 72 2.14 10.86 -7.56
N VAL A 73 3.31 10.59 -8.14
CA VAL A 73 4.58 10.52 -7.41
C VAL A 73 4.93 11.87 -6.77
N GLU A 74 4.78 12.97 -7.52
CA GLU A 74 5.01 14.34 -7.02
C GLU A 74 4.10 14.66 -5.82
N LYS A 75 2.81 14.35 -5.95
CA LYS A 75 1.84 14.54 -4.87
C LYS A 75 2.11 13.62 -3.68
N PHE A 76 2.50 12.37 -3.94
CA PHE A 76 2.71 11.36 -2.91
C PHE A 76 3.86 11.73 -1.97
N PHE A 77 4.96 12.26 -2.50
CA PHE A 77 6.10 12.70 -1.69
C PHE A 77 6.07 14.18 -1.32
N ASP A 78 5.08 14.93 -1.82
CA ASP A 78 5.03 16.39 -1.79
C ASP A 78 6.34 17.02 -2.28
N THR A 79 6.70 16.73 -3.53
CA THR A 79 7.94 17.20 -4.16
C THR A 79 7.63 18.05 -5.37
N SER A 80 8.48 19.05 -5.60
CA SER A 80 8.30 19.98 -6.72
C SER A 80 8.37 19.33 -8.10
N ALA A 81 9.24 18.33 -8.27
CA ALA A 81 9.36 17.56 -9.50
C ALA A 81 9.98 16.18 -9.22
N VAL A 82 9.47 15.14 -9.91
CA VAL A 82 10.16 13.84 -9.91
C VAL A 82 11.52 13.98 -10.59
N ASN A 83 12.58 13.48 -9.94
CA ASN A 83 13.92 13.42 -10.50
C ASN A 83 14.43 11.97 -10.67
N GLU A 84 15.52 11.80 -11.42
CA GLU A 84 16.09 10.48 -11.71
C GLU A 84 16.60 9.74 -10.47
N SER A 85 17.13 10.47 -9.48
CA SER A 85 17.62 9.89 -8.21
C SER A 85 16.47 9.25 -7.44
N MET A 86 15.34 9.94 -7.31
CA MET A 86 14.11 9.42 -6.70
C MET A 86 13.62 8.16 -7.42
N ILE A 87 13.56 8.19 -8.75
CA ILE A 87 13.15 7.02 -9.54
C ILE A 87 14.13 5.86 -9.39
N GLY A 88 15.43 6.13 -9.32
CA GLY A 88 16.46 5.13 -9.01
C GLY A 88 16.20 4.45 -7.66
N LYS A 89 15.89 5.22 -6.62
CA LYS A 89 15.56 4.69 -5.28
C LYS A 89 14.32 3.79 -5.27
N ILE A 90 13.28 4.14 -6.04
CA ILE A 90 12.06 3.35 -6.15
C ILE A 90 12.31 2.07 -6.95
N LYS A 91 12.99 2.17 -8.11
CA LYS A 91 13.34 1.01 -8.94
C LYS A 91 14.21 0.02 -8.19
N PHE A 92 15.20 0.49 -7.42
CA PHE A 92 16.05 -0.37 -6.61
C PHE A 92 15.23 -1.24 -5.65
N ARG A 93 14.30 -0.63 -4.90
CA ARG A 93 13.40 -1.36 -3.98
C ARG A 93 12.47 -2.30 -4.72
N ALA A 94 11.87 -1.86 -5.83
CA ALA A 94 11.00 -2.70 -6.66
C ALA A 94 11.73 -3.94 -7.20
N HIS A 95 13.00 -3.80 -7.61
CA HIS A 95 13.82 -4.93 -8.06
C HIS A 95 14.09 -5.93 -6.93
N LEU A 96 14.39 -5.46 -5.71
CA LEU A 96 14.62 -6.35 -4.57
C LEU A 96 13.36 -7.13 -4.18
N LEU A 97 12.20 -6.45 -4.12
CA LEU A 97 10.91 -7.09 -3.87
C LEU A 97 10.56 -8.12 -4.97
N LEU A 98 10.78 -7.75 -6.23
CA LEU A 98 10.49 -8.64 -7.37
C LEU A 98 11.41 -9.85 -7.36
N GLY A 99 12.69 -9.64 -7.06
CA GLY A 99 13.68 -10.72 -6.92
C GLY A 99 13.26 -11.73 -5.85
N GLU A 100 12.77 -11.28 -4.70
CA GLU A 100 12.30 -12.16 -3.63
C GLU A 100 11.03 -12.93 -4.00
N LEU A 101 10.04 -12.29 -4.64
CA LEU A 101 8.83 -12.96 -5.10
C LEU A 101 9.13 -14.01 -6.17
N LEU A 102 10.04 -13.73 -7.09
CA LEU A 102 10.46 -14.68 -8.13
C LEU A 102 11.42 -15.76 -7.61
N HIS A 103 11.97 -15.61 -6.39
CA HIS A 103 12.90 -16.56 -5.83
C HIS A 103 12.22 -17.89 -5.50
N PRO A 104 12.81 -19.07 -5.83
CA PRO A 104 12.18 -20.37 -5.57
C PRO A 104 11.76 -20.60 -4.12
N SER A 105 12.45 -19.98 -3.15
CA SER A 105 12.10 -20.10 -1.73
C SER A 105 10.73 -19.51 -1.39
N LEU A 106 10.21 -18.54 -2.16
CA LEU A 106 8.90 -17.91 -1.97
C LEU A 106 7.88 -18.32 -3.04
N ASN A 107 8.17 -19.36 -3.82
CA ASN A 107 7.28 -19.86 -4.86
C ASN A 107 5.88 -20.22 -4.29
N PRO A 108 4.78 -19.67 -4.84
CA PRO A 108 3.43 -19.82 -4.28
C PRO A 108 2.84 -21.23 -4.47
N GLU A 109 3.55 -22.14 -5.15
CA GLU A 109 3.14 -23.53 -5.35
C GLU A 109 3.85 -24.52 -4.42
N THR A 110 5.05 -24.17 -3.94
CA THR A 110 5.95 -25.11 -3.26
C THR A 110 6.53 -24.59 -1.95
N SER A 111 6.51 -23.27 -1.70
CA SER A 111 7.20 -22.66 -0.56
C SER A 111 6.71 -23.16 0.80
N LEU A 112 7.65 -23.32 1.72
CA LEU A 112 7.41 -23.58 3.15
C LEU A 112 7.21 -22.30 3.97
N ARG A 113 7.38 -21.13 3.36
CA ARG A 113 7.40 -19.83 4.05
C ARG A 113 6.00 -19.28 4.34
N TYR A 114 4.98 -19.73 3.63
CA TYR A 114 3.60 -19.36 3.92
C TYR A 114 3.06 -20.14 5.11
N VAL A 115 2.56 -19.44 6.11
CA VAL A 115 1.87 -20.01 7.27
C VAL A 115 0.46 -19.46 7.32
N VAL A 116 -0.53 -20.32 7.52
CA VAL A 116 -1.93 -19.91 7.70
C VAL A 116 -2.38 -20.27 9.10
N GLY A 117 -3.11 -19.37 9.74
CA GLY A 117 -3.71 -19.59 11.04
C GLY A 117 -4.92 -18.70 11.29
N SER A 118 -5.40 -18.74 12.53
CA SER A 118 -6.44 -17.83 13.02
C SER A 118 -5.85 -16.85 14.02
N ALA A 119 -6.19 -15.58 13.90
CA ALA A 119 -5.80 -14.57 14.88
C ALA A 119 -6.34 -14.93 16.27
N LEU A 120 -5.52 -14.72 17.31
CA LEU A 120 -5.96 -14.86 18.70
C LEU A 120 -6.69 -13.61 19.19
N HIS A 121 -6.41 -12.47 18.54
CA HIS A 121 -7.01 -11.16 18.76
C HIS A 121 -7.66 -10.64 17.47
N PRO A 122 -8.80 -11.22 17.04
CA PRO A 122 -9.46 -10.85 15.78
C PRO A 122 -9.90 -9.38 15.71
N GLU A 123 -10.07 -8.72 16.85
CA GLU A 123 -10.36 -7.29 17.00
C GLU A 123 -9.24 -6.38 16.44
N HIS A 124 -7.99 -6.85 16.44
CA HIS A 124 -6.86 -6.11 15.88
C HIS A 124 -6.83 -6.11 14.35
N SER A 125 -7.63 -6.97 13.71
CA SER A 125 -7.76 -7.01 12.25
C SER A 125 -6.44 -7.20 11.47
N ILE A 126 -5.42 -7.77 12.12
CA ILE A 126 -4.12 -8.12 11.54
C ILE A 126 -4.34 -9.02 10.33
N GLN A 127 -3.81 -8.64 9.17
CA GLN A 127 -3.96 -9.40 7.92
C GLN A 127 -2.83 -10.42 7.77
N ALA A 128 -1.61 -9.95 7.99
CA ALA A 128 -0.42 -10.77 7.98
C ALA A 128 0.62 -10.18 8.92
N PHE A 129 1.69 -10.92 9.15
CA PHE A 129 2.89 -10.40 9.80
C PHE A 129 4.09 -11.26 9.45
N THR A 130 5.26 -10.70 9.71
CA THR A 130 6.55 -11.40 9.68
C THR A 130 7.22 -11.32 11.05
N LEU A 131 8.27 -12.12 11.24
CA LEU A 131 9.04 -12.12 12.47
C LEU A 131 10.43 -11.56 12.20
N PRO A 132 10.83 -10.50 12.93
CA PRO A 132 12.21 -10.04 12.88
C PRO A 132 13.17 -11.18 13.21
N ASN A 133 14.25 -11.30 12.43
CA ASN A 133 15.32 -12.27 12.65
C ASN A 133 14.92 -13.77 12.58
N GLU A 134 13.71 -14.11 12.10
CA GLU A 134 13.41 -15.52 11.83
C GLU A 134 14.20 -16.01 10.61
N THR A 135 15.11 -16.97 10.82
CA THR A 135 15.93 -17.55 9.74
C THR A 135 15.10 -18.09 8.59
N ALA A 136 13.90 -18.62 8.88
CA ALA A 136 12.99 -19.16 7.87
C ALA A 136 12.23 -18.08 7.08
N ARG A 137 12.23 -16.82 7.55
CA ARG A 137 11.60 -15.64 6.91
C ARG A 137 10.17 -15.94 6.45
N LYS A 138 9.35 -16.49 7.35
CA LYS A 138 7.97 -16.88 7.03
C LYS A 138 7.05 -15.66 6.97
N ILE A 139 5.97 -15.83 6.23
CA ILE A 139 4.85 -14.90 6.14
C ILE A 139 3.65 -15.58 6.80
N TYR A 140 3.18 -15.01 7.89
CA TYR A 140 2.05 -15.51 8.67
C TYR A 140 0.78 -14.81 8.20
N LEU A 141 -0.19 -15.58 7.72
CA LEU A 141 -1.43 -15.09 7.14
C LEU A 141 -2.60 -15.48 8.05
N THR A 142 -3.38 -14.49 8.48
CA THR A 142 -4.59 -14.69 9.28
C THR A 142 -5.81 -14.87 8.36
N GLU A 143 -6.98 -15.05 8.94
CA GLU A 143 -8.26 -14.99 8.22
C GLU A 143 -8.49 -13.66 7.48
N ARG A 144 -7.97 -12.53 7.98
CA ARG A 144 -8.20 -11.20 7.39
C ARG A 144 -7.47 -10.98 6.07
N PHE A 145 -6.36 -11.68 5.83
CA PHE A 145 -5.73 -11.73 4.51
C PHE A 145 -6.67 -12.29 3.43
N PHE A 146 -7.50 -13.27 3.79
CA PHE A 146 -8.43 -13.91 2.85
C PHE A 146 -9.78 -13.21 2.80
N GLU A 147 -10.21 -12.65 3.94
CA GLU A 147 -11.51 -12.02 4.17
C GLU A 147 -11.34 -10.65 4.86
N PRO A 148 -10.86 -9.63 4.12
CA PRO A 148 -10.47 -8.33 4.70
C PRO A 148 -11.63 -7.45 5.19
N GLY A 149 -12.89 -7.91 5.11
CA GLY A 149 -14.04 -7.12 5.60
C GLY A 149 -14.41 -5.94 4.69
N PHE A 150 -14.08 -6.04 3.40
CA PHE A 150 -14.15 -4.96 2.44
C PHE A 150 -15.49 -4.81 1.70
N GLN A 151 -16.55 -5.49 2.18
CA GLN A 151 -17.87 -5.55 1.55
C GLN A 151 -18.46 -4.17 1.26
N ALA A 152 -18.19 -3.18 2.12
CA ALA A 152 -18.71 -1.83 1.95
C ALA A 152 -18.12 -1.04 0.76
N HIS A 153 -17.00 -1.48 0.18
CA HIS A 153 -16.42 -0.86 -1.03
C HIS A 153 -16.86 -1.58 -2.31
N LEU A 154 -17.38 -2.81 -2.23
CA LEU A 154 -17.83 -3.57 -3.40
C LEU A 154 -18.85 -2.81 -4.28
N PRO A 155 -19.87 -2.10 -3.73
CA PRO A 155 -20.79 -1.33 -4.57
C PRO A 155 -20.21 0.00 -5.07
N LEU A 156 -19.06 0.42 -4.55
CA LEU A 156 -18.45 1.73 -4.83
C LEU A 156 -17.25 1.65 -5.77
N ARG A 157 -17.04 0.52 -6.44
CA ARG A 157 -15.91 0.32 -7.36
C ARG A 157 -16.36 -0.22 -8.71
N PRO A 158 -15.57 -0.02 -9.78
CA PRO A 158 -15.77 -0.74 -11.03
C PRO A 158 -15.68 -2.26 -10.82
N ARG A 159 -16.55 -3.02 -11.49
CA ARG A 159 -16.53 -4.50 -11.45
C ARG A 159 -15.22 -5.09 -11.98
N THR A 160 -14.55 -4.37 -12.88
CA THR A 160 -13.25 -4.73 -13.48
C THR A 160 -12.09 -4.71 -12.47
N PHE A 161 -12.21 -3.96 -11.38
CA PHE A 161 -11.16 -3.90 -10.36
C PHE A 161 -11.21 -5.14 -9.47
N ASP A 162 -10.17 -5.96 -9.53
CA ASP A 162 -10.03 -7.10 -8.63
C ASP A 162 -9.57 -6.64 -7.24
N MET A 163 -10.55 -6.33 -6.41
CA MET A 163 -10.30 -5.86 -5.05
C MET A 163 -9.62 -6.92 -4.16
N GLN A 164 -9.90 -8.20 -4.37
CA GLN A 164 -9.31 -9.27 -3.55
C GLN A 164 -7.86 -9.50 -3.95
N GLY A 165 -7.57 -9.56 -5.25
CA GLY A 165 -6.20 -9.63 -5.77
C GLY A 165 -5.37 -8.43 -5.34
N HIS A 166 -5.93 -7.21 -5.42
CA HIS A 166 -5.26 -6.00 -4.94
C HIS A 166 -4.90 -6.06 -3.45
N ASN A 167 -5.88 -6.39 -2.59
CA ASN A 167 -5.65 -6.52 -1.16
C ASN A 167 -4.51 -7.50 -0.84
N MET A 168 -4.59 -8.73 -1.39
CA MET A 168 -3.59 -9.76 -1.11
C MET A 168 -2.21 -9.39 -1.68
N ALA A 169 -2.17 -8.76 -2.85
CA ALA A 169 -0.92 -8.26 -3.42
C ALA A 169 -0.28 -7.18 -2.54
N SER A 170 -1.07 -6.20 -2.07
CA SER A 170 -0.58 -5.15 -1.19
C SER A 170 -0.06 -5.72 0.13
N VAL A 171 -0.81 -6.62 0.78
CA VAL A 171 -0.35 -7.26 2.03
C VAL A 171 0.94 -8.06 1.79
N LEU A 172 1.05 -8.83 0.70
CA LEU A 172 2.28 -9.56 0.41
C LEU A 172 3.46 -8.63 0.14
N LEU A 173 3.27 -7.52 -0.59
CA LEU A 173 4.33 -6.55 -0.83
C LEU A 173 4.79 -5.88 0.46
N HIS A 174 3.86 -5.54 1.34
CA HIS A 174 4.12 -5.01 2.67
C HIS A 174 4.99 -5.98 3.48
N GLU A 175 4.56 -7.23 3.66
CA GLU A 175 5.32 -8.23 4.44
C GLU A 175 6.68 -8.56 3.82
N VAL A 176 6.73 -8.70 2.49
CA VAL A 176 7.99 -8.97 1.79
C VAL A 176 8.96 -7.81 1.93
N SER A 177 8.47 -6.56 2.02
CA SER A 177 9.31 -5.40 2.25
C SER A 177 10.02 -5.45 3.61
N HIS A 178 9.35 -5.88 4.68
CA HIS A 178 10.01 -6.10 5.97
C HIS A 178 11.13 -7.12 5.85
N LEU A 179 10.87 -8.21 5.13
CA LEU A 179 11.84 -9.28 4.99
C LEU A 179 13.09 -8.80 4.26
N VAL A 180 12.96 -8.13 3.12
CA VAL A 180 14.09 -7.88 2.20
C VAL A 180 14.68 -6.48 2.21
N LEU A 181 13.91 -5.50 2.68
CA LEU A 181 14.33 -4.10 2.77
C LEU A 181 14.46 -3.61 4.22
N ASP A 182 14.02 -4.42 5.19
CA ASP A 182 13.94 -4.03 6.60
C ASP A 182 13.11 -2.75 6.82
N THR A 183 12.05 -2.58 6.01
CA THR A 183 11.09 -1.48 6.15
C THR A 183 10.44 -1.50 7.54
N ILE A 184 9.96 -0.33 7.95
CA ILE A 184 9.31 -0.07 9.23
C ILE A 184 7.84 0.28 8.98
N ASP A 185 6.94 0.00 9.93
CA ASP A 185 5.58 0.55 9.91
C ASP A 185 5.54 1.86 10.68
N PHE A 186 6.02 2.93 10.06
CA PHE A 186 5.91 4.27 10.64
C PHE A 186 4.47 4.77 10.65
N SER A 187 3.69 4.42 9.62
CA SER A 187 2.30 4.81 9.48
C SER A 187 1.57 3.91 8.49
N TYR A 188 0.32 3.57 8.82
CA TYR A 188 -0.57 2.81 7.95
C TYR A 188 -1.32 3.76 7.03
N LEU A 189 -1.12 3.59 5.73
CA LEU A 189 -1.79 4.32 4.65
C LEU A 189 -2.93 3.50 4.03
N ASP A 190 -3.34 2.39 4.64
CA ASP A 190 -4.40 1.52 4.11
C ASP A 190 -4.11 1.08 2.66
N SER A 191 -2.86 0.72 2.34
CA SER A 191 -2.41 0.37 0.97
C SER A 191 -3.13 -0.82 0.32
N SER A 192 -3.86 -1.61 1.10
CA SER A 192 -4.67 -2.74 0.65
C SER A 192 -6.12 -2.38 0.30
N ARG A 193 -6.54 -1.13 0.58
CA ARG A 193 -7.84 -0.57 0.17
C ARG A 193 -7.79 -0.15 -1.31
N PRO A 194 -8.94 -0.01 -2.01
CA PRO A 194 -8.96 0.40 -3.41
C PRO A 194 -8.20 1.69 -3.67
N PHE A 195 -7.69 1.82 -4.90
CA PHE A 195 -7.19 3.11 -5.40
C PHE A 195 -8.29 4.18 -5.25
N LEU A 196 -7.94 5.32 -4.64
CA LEU A 196 -8.88 6.42 -4.37
C LEU A 196 -9.73 6.79 -5.57
N ASP A 197 -9.11 6.90 -6.74
CA ASP A 197 -9.77 7.33 -7.97
C ASP A 197 -10.76 6.31 -8.55
N LEU A 198 -10.81 5.09 -8.00
CA LEU A 198 -11.81 4.07 -8.36
C LEU A 198 -13.06 4.11 -7.48
N LEU A 199 -13.07 4.89 -6.40
CA LEU A 199 -14.25 5.00 -5.55
C LEU A 199 -15.33 5.88 -6.22
N ASP A 200 -16.54 5.35 -6.36
CA ASP A 200 -17.70 6.09 -6.84
C ASP A 200 -18.14 7.13 -5.82
N THR A 201 -17.94 8.40 -6.15
CA THR A 201 -18.28 9.56 -5.32
C THR A 201 -19.63 10.19 -5.68
N SER A 202 -20.44 9.55 -6.55
CA SER A 202 -21.78 10.03 -6.90
C SER A 202 -22.75 10.01 -5.71
N THR A 203 -22.56 9.06 -4.79
CA THR A 203 -23.38 8.91 -3.57
C THR A 203 -22.73 9.56 -2.35
N LEU A 204 -23.53 9.92 -1.34
CA LEU A 204 -23.01 10.44 -0.06
C LEU A 204 -22.09 9.44 0.63
N VAL A 205 -22.48 8.16 0.68
CA VAL A 205 -21.67 7.08 1.27
C VAL A 205 -20.34 6.93 0.53
N GLY A 206 -20.37 7.04 -0.80
CA GLY A 206 -19.20 7.04 -1.66
C GLY A 206 -18.21 8.16 -1.32
N ARG A 207 -18.70 9.41 -1.23
CA ARG A 207 -17.88 10.57 -0.82
C ARG A 207 -17.27 10.41 0.55
N LEU A 208 -18.07 10.05 1.56
CA LEU A 208 -17.57 9.88 2.92
C LEU A 208 -16.44 8.82 3.01
N ARG A 209 -16.54 7.74 2.24
CA ARG A 209 -15.50 6.71 2.18
C ARG A 209 -14.27 7.15 1.41
N HIS A 210 -14.46 7.86 0.30
CA HIS A 210 -13.36 8.49 -0.43
C HIS A 210 -12.59 9.44 0.48
N ASP A 211 -13.27 10.38 1.13
CA ASP A 211 -12.64 11.41 1.99
C ASP A 211 -11.94 10.79 3.20
N ALA A 212 -12.52 9.73 3.78
CA ALA A 212 -11.88 9.00 4.86
C ALA A 212 -10.60 8.28 4.42
N LEU A 213 -10.62 7.63 3.26
CA LEU A 213 -9.44 6.96 2.71
C LEU A 213 -8.39 7.97 2.22
N GLU A 214 -8.81 9.10 1.66
CA GLU A 214 -7.92 10.17 1.20
C GLU A 214 -7.15 10.77 2.38
N ARG A 215 -7.83 11.03 3.50
CA ARG A 215 -7.18 11.47 4.74
C ARG A 215 -6.06 10.53 5.17
N ILE A 216 -6.28 9.23 5.06
CA ILE A 216 -5.28 8.23 5.41
C ILE A 216 -4.16 8.22 4.37
N GLN A 217 -4.48 7.94 3.10
CA GLN A 217 -3.49 7.73 2.03
C GLN A 217 -2.65 8.97 1.67
N GLN A 218 -3.16 10.18 1.88
CA GLN A 218 -2.46 11.42 1.49
C GLN A 218 -2.00 12.27 2.68
N HIS A 219 -2.60 12.12 3.86
CA HIS A 219 -2.35 13.03 4.99
C HIS A 219 -1.85 12.34 6.27
N ALA A 220 -1.88 11.01 6.39
CA ALA A 220 -1.38 10.32 7.59
C ALA A 220 0.15 10.18 7.65
N PHE A 221 0.85 10.36 6.52
CA PHE A 221 2.31 10.31 6.47
C PHE A 221 2.88 11.13 5.31
N SER A 222 2.70 12.45 5.38
CA SER A 222 3.16 13.40 4.39
C SER A 222 3.60 14.71 5.04
N SER A 223 4.09 15.66 4.25
CA SER A 223 4.42 17.02 4.71
C SER A 223 3.22 17.79 5.26
N SER A 224 1.99 17.31 5.01
CA SER A 224 0.76 17.91 5.54
C SER A 224 0.26 17.25 6.84
N THR A 225 0.91 16.18 7.29
CA THR A 225 0.59 15.54 8.57
C THR A 225 0.93 16.51 9.71
N PRO A 226 0.02 16.74 10.68
CA PRO A 226 0.33 17.54 11.85
C PRO A 226 1.57 17.02 12.57
N ASP A 227 2.47 17.91 12.99
CA ASP A 227 3.74 17.58 13.65
C ASP A 227 3.55 16.68 14.88
N ASN A 228 2.48 16.95 15.65
CA ASN A 228 2.10 16.20 16.85
C ASN A 228 1.45 14.83 16.57
N GLU A 229 1.25 14.47 15.30
CA GLU A 229 0.73 13.17 14.83
C GLU A 229 1.81 12.35 14.12
N LEU A 230 2.89 12.98 13.66
CA LEU A 230 3.96 12.32 12.91
C LEU A 230 4.87 11.50 13.85
N PHE A 231 5.21 10.29 13.40
CA PHE A 231 6.06 9.34 14.12
C PHE A 231 5.54 9.00 15.51
N LYS A 232 4.25 8.63 15.55
CA LYS A 232 3.59 8.19 16.77
C LYS A 232 2.95 6.82 16.61
N GLU A 233 2.94 6.08 17.70
CA GLU A 233 2.28 4.79 17.84
C GLU A 233 1.06 4.92 18.75
N PRO A 234 -0.04 4.21 18.46
CA PRO A 234 -1.21 4.19 19.34
C PRO A 234 -0.85 3.50 20.66
N GLY A 235 -1.17 4.14 21.79
CA GLY A 235 -0.97 3.55 23.11
C GLY A 235 -1.88 2.35 23.39
N ASP A 236 -1.40 1.47 24.26
CA ASP A 236 -2.06 0.20 24.57
C ASP A 236 -3.36 0.37 25.40
N GLU A 237 -3.48 1.39 26.24
CA GLU A 237 -4.59 1.49 27.21
C GLU A 237 -5.33 2.85 27.21
N ASP A 238 -4.65 3.97 26.95
CA ASP A 238 -5.21 5.31 27.24
C ASP A 238 -5.68 6.14 26.03
N GLU A 239 -5.77 5.55 24.83
CA GLU A 239 -5.99 6.27 23.55
C GLU A 239 -4.97 7.41 23.27
N GLN A 240 -3.92 7.52 24.09
CA GLN A 240 -2.85 8.48 23.93
C GLN A 240 -1.86 7.95 22.88
N TRP A 241 -1.50 8.82 21.96
CA TRP A 241 -0.46 8.56 20.97
C TRP A 241 0.90 8.84 21.59
N HIS A 242 1.79 7.86 21.55
CA HIS A 242 3.16 7.97 22.06
C HIS A 242 4.14 8.11 20.92
N ASP A 243 5.26 8.76 21.18
CA ASP A 243 6.35 8.86 20.22
C ASP A 243 6.92 7.47 19.91
N VAL A 244 7.32 7.26 18.64
CA VAL A 244 7.98 6.00 18.24
C VAL A 244 9.25 5.78 19.08
N GLU A 245 9.46 4.54 19.51
CA GLU A 245 10.63 4.14 20.28
C GLU A 245 11.42 3.02 19.57
N GLY A 246 12.49 2.53 20.20
CA GLY A 246 13.20 1.33 19.76
C GLY A 246 13.71 1.38 18.31
N LYS A 247 13.42 0.33 17.54
CA LYS A 247 13.90 0.16 16.16
C LYS A 247 13.33 1.24 15.21
N PRO A 248 12.02 1.57 15.21
CA PRO A 248 11.50 2.69 14.44
C PRO A 248 12.25 4.00 14.68
N LEU A 249 12.45 4.40 15.94
CA LEU A 249 13.18 5.63 16.26
C LEU A 249 14.62 5.59 15.74
N GLN A 250 15.36 4.51 15.98
CA GLN A 250 16.73 4.36 15.50
C GLN A 250 16.84 4.49 13.99
N ARG A 251 15.90 3.85 13.26
CA ARG A 251 15.87 3.91 11.80
C ARG A 251 15.53 5.30 11.29
N LEU A 252 14.57 5.97 11.92
CA LEU A 252 14.21 7.35 11.58
C LEU A 252 15.39 8.32 11.76
N LEU A 253 16.09 8.24 12.89
CA LEU A 253 17.29 9.06 13.15
C LEU A 253 18.41 8.77 12.13
N GLN A 254 18.60 7.50 11.74
CA GLN A 254 19.56 7.13 10.70
C GLN A 254 19.22 7.74 9.34
N LEU A 255 17.95 7.66 8.91
CA LEU A 255 17.51 8.17 7.60
C LEU A 255 17.61 9.70 7.55
N THR A 256 17.13 10.37 8.59
CA THR A 256 17.12 11.84 8.68
C THR A 256 18.50 12.42 8.99
N GLY A 257 19.36 11.69 9.71
CA GLY A 257 20.60 12.22 10.29
C GLY A 257 20.37 13.05 11.56
N ALA A 258 19.16 13.01 12.11
CA ALA A 258 18.78 13.76 13.31
C ALA A 258 19.31 13.11 14.60
N ARG A 259 19.41 13.90 15.67
CA ARG A 259 19.86 13.45 17.00
C ARG A 259 18.72 13.01 17.90
N ASN A 260 17.51 13.49 17.63
CA ASN A 260 16.30 13.20 18.38
C ASN A 260 15.06 13.35 17.48
N LEU A 261 13.91 12.96 18.01
CA LEU A 261 12.65 12.90 17.26
C LEU A 261 12.18 14.28 16.76
N ASP A 262 12.31 15.33 17.57
CA ASP A 262 11.91 16.69 17.17
C ASP A 262 12.77 17.24 16.02
N GLU A 263 14.07 16.93 16.01
CA GLU A 263 14.93 17.22 14.87
C GLU A 263 14.54 16.36 13.65
N ALA A 264 14.20 15.08 13.83
CA ALA A 264 13.75 14.22 12.73
C ALA A 264 12.46 14.71 12.08
N ARG A 265 11.48 15.16 12.87
CA ARG A 265 10.25 15.81 12.40
C ARG A 265 10.56 17.05 11.55
N ARG A 266 11.40 17.95 12.07
CA ARG A 266 11.83 19.14 11.31
C ARG A 266 12.48 18.79 9.98
N VAL A 267 13.40 17.82 9.97
CA VAL A 267 14.05 17.34 8.74
C VAL A 267 13.03 16.76 7.76
N PHE A 268 12.07 15.96 8.23
CA PHE A 268 11.02 15.38 7.39
C PHE A 268 10.17 16.47 6.69
N PHE A 269 9.86 17.58 7.37
CA PHE A 269 9.16 18.70 6.75
C PHE A 269 10.06 19.51 5.80
N SER A 270 11.29 19.82 6.19
CA SER A 270 12.14 20.77 5.47
C SER A 270 12.96 20.18 4.31
N ASP A 271 13.27 18.88 4.34
CA ASP A 271 14.13 18.22 3.34
C ASP A 271 13.35 17.16 2.57
N GLU A 272 13.01 17.48 1.31
CA GLU A 272 12.31 16.60 0.38
C GLU A 272 13.02 15.26 0.19
N ASN A 273 14.36 15.25 0.07
CA ASN A 273 15.10 14.02 -0.21
C ASN A 273 15.05 13.08 0.99
N LYS A 274 15.17 13.64 2.20
CA LYS A 274 15.06 12.89 3.45
C LYS A 274 13.64 12.39 3.69
N ARG A 275 12.63 13.19 3.39
CA ARG A 275 11.22 12.77 3.43
C ARG A 275 10.97 11.59 2.50
N VAL A 276 11.44 11.66 1.26
CA VAL A 276 11.35 10.55 0.29
C VAL A 276 12.01 9.29 0.85
N ASP A 277 13.20 9.40 1.45
CA ASP A 277 13.89 8.26 2.04
C ASP A 277 13.11 7.63 3.19
N VAL A 278 12.56 8.46 4.10
CA VAL A 278 11.72 8.00 5.21
C VAL A 278 10.43 7.34 4.72
N MET A 279 9.73 7.95 3.76
CA MET A 279 8.51 7.39 3.17
C MET A 279 8.77 6.09 2.40
N LEU A 280 9.91 5.97 1.72
CA LEU A 280 10.29 4.71 1.04
C LEU A 280 10.77 3.61 1.99
N ASP A 281 11.05 3.95 3.24
CA ASP A 281 11.37 3.00 4.31
C ASP A 281 10.11 2.60 5.12
N ASN A 282 8.99 3.29 4.92
CA ASN A 282 7.68 2.88 5.43
C ASN A 282 7.06 1.79 4.53
N ALA A 283 6.77 0.61 5.08
CA ALA A 283 6.30 -0.55 4.30
C ALA A 283 5.00 -0.25 3.54
N ASP A 284 4.05 0.42 4.20
CA ASP A 284 2.75 0.72 3.59
C ASP A 284 2.84 1.81 2.52
N SER A 285 3.68 2.82 2.72
CA SER A 285 3.97 3.84 1.71
C SER A 285 4.61 3.25 0.46
N LEU A 286 5.63 2.39 0.63
CA LEU A 286 6.28 1.71 -0.49
C LEU A 286 5.28 0.83 -1.26
N THR A 287 4.45 0.10 -0.54
CA THR A 287 3.41 -0.78 -1.10
C THR A 287 2.39 0.02 -1.91
N LEU A 288 1.83 1.08 -1.34
CA LEU A 288 0.85 1.94 -1.99
C LEU A 288 1.42 2.56 -3.27
N LEU A 289 2.64 3.08 -3.21
CA LEU A 289 3.35 3.65 -4.35
C LEU A 289 3.55 2.63 -5.48
N LEU A 290 4.06 1.44 -5.17
CA LEU A 290 4.35 0.41 -6.16
C LEU A 290 3.08 -0.17 -6.77
N ALA A 291 2.02 -0.36 -5.99
CA ALA A 291 0.71 -0.76 -6.50
C ALA A 291 0.14 0.30 -7.45
N HIS A 292 0.23 1.59 -7.12
CA HIS A 292 -0.23 2.68 -7.98
C HIS A 292 0.58 2.80 -9.28
N LEU A 293 1.91 2.68 -9.21
CA LEU A 293 2.77 2.71 -10.38
C LEU A 293 2.58 1.47 -11.26
N GLY A 294 2.30 0.32 -10.64
CA GLY A 294 2.11 -0.98 -11.27
C GLY A 294 0.69 -1.28 -11.75
N ARG A 295 -0.29 -0.45 -11.40
CA ARG A 295 -1.68 -0.76 -11.75
C ARG A 295 -1.89 -0.84 -13.28
N PRO A 296 -2.60 -1.86 -13.76
CA PRO A 296 -2.85 -2.05 -15.18
C PRO A 296 -3.90 -1.04 -15.68
N ARG A 297 -4.05 -0.93 -17.00
CA ARG A 297 -4.91 0.11 -17.63
C ARG A 297 -6.37 0.01 -17.21
N GLU A 298 -6.84 -1.21 -16.97
CA GLU A 298 -8.21 -1.53 -16.56
C GLU A 298 -8.52 -1.04 -15.14
N TYR A 299 -7.49 -0.73 -14.34
CA TYR A 299 -7.60 -0.20 -12.98
C TYR A 299 -7.42 1.32 -12.93
N HIS A 300 -7.64 1.98 -14.07
CA HIS A 300 -7.83 3.42 -14.14
C HIS A 300 -9.32 3.72 -14.39
N PRO A 301 -9.84 4.84 -13.89
CA PRO A 301 -11.18 5.30 -14.25
C PRO A 301 -11.30 5.37 -15.77
N LEU A 302 -12.42 4.85 -16.30
CA LEU A 302 -12.75 5.04 -17.70
C LEU A 302 -12.76 6.55 -17.96
N LEU A 303 -11.97 7.00 -18.91
CA LEU A 303 -12.00 8.40 -19.35
C LEU A 303 -13.46 8.73 -19.67
N GLN A 304 -14.05 9.68 -18.95
CA GLN A 304 -15.26 10.35 -19.44
C GLN A 304 -14.84 11.14 -20.68
N MET A 305 -14.81 10.49 -21.84
CA MET A 305 -14.86 11.20 -23.11
C MET A 305 -16.23 11.86 -23.19
N GLY A 306 -16.29 13.15 -22.85
CA GLY A 306 -17.39 14.03 -23.24
C GLY A 306 -18.57 14.11 -22.28
N ALA A 307 -18.36 14.65 -21.08
CA ALA A 307 -19.42 15.33 -20.33
C ALA A 307 -19.14 16.85 -20.33
N ASN A 308 -19.21 17.46 -21.51
CA ASN A 308 -19.44 18.91 -21.71
C ASN A 308 -19.60 19.23 -23.20
N ARG A 309 -20.75 18.86 -23.75
CA ARG A 309 -21.45 19.71 -24.72
C ARG A 309 -22.91 19.69 -24.31
N ALA A 310 -23.34 20.74 -23.62
CA ALA A 310 -24.75 21.09 -23.60
C ALA A 310 -25.23 21.17 -25.07
N PRO A 311 -26.44 20.69 -25.40
CA PRO A 311 -26.99 20.94 -26.72
C PRO A 311 -27.18 22.45 -26.85
N GLY A 312 -26.29 23.09 -27.60
CA GLY A 312 -26.47 24.45 -28.05
C GLY A 312 -27.79 24.52 -28.79
N MET A 313 -28.70 25.36 -28.30
CA MET A 313 -29.86 25.80 -29.06
C MET A 313 -29.35 26.30 -30.41
N SER A 314 -29.76 25.62 -31.48
CA SER A 314 -29.56 26.09 -32.85
C SER A 314 -30.25 27.45 -33.01
N PRO A 315 -29.58 28.48 -33.53
CA PRO A 315 -30.26 29.69 -33.97
C PRO A 315 -31.08 29.37 -35.23
N ILE A 316 -32.36 29.72 -35.20
CA ILE A 316 -33.25 29.69 -36.37
C ILE A 316 -32.72 30.69 -37.40
N PRO A 317 -32.42 30.29 -38.64
CA PRO A 317 -32.04 31.22 -39.69
C PRO A 317 -33.29 31.89 -40.28
N GLY A 318 -33.36 33.21 -40.05
CA GLY A 318 -33.89 34.29 -40.90
C GLY A 318 -35.09 34.06 -41.83
N ASP A 319 -36.05 34.99 -41.75
CA ASP A 319 -36.58 35.59 -42.97
C ASP A 319 -36.61 37.12 -42.85
N LYS A 320 -36.00 37.75 -43.87
CA LYS A 320 -36.02 39.20 -44.09
C LYS A 320 -37.25 39.55 -44.93
N ALA A 321 -37.73 40.76 -44.72
CA ALA A 321 -38.74 41.46 -45.49
C ALA A 321 -38.70 41.17 -47.01
N HIS A 322 -39.85 40.80 -47.57
CA HIS A 322 -40.60 41.59 -48.54
C HIS A 322 -42.08 41.23 -48.50
#